data_AF-A0A2V7EI74-F1
#
_entry.id   AF-A0A2V7EI74-F1
#
_cell.length_a   1.000
_cell.length_b   1.000
_cell.length_c   1.000
_cell.angle_alpha   90.00
_cell.angle_beta   90.00
_cell.angle_gamma   90.00
#
_symmetry.space_group_name_H-M   'P 1'
#
loop_
_entity.id
_entity.type
_entity.pdbx_description
1 polymer ?
#
loop_
_entity_poly.entity_id
_entity_poly.type
_entity_poly.pdbx_seq_one_letter_code
_entity_poly.pdbx_strand_id
1 'polypeptide(L)'
;MQTSRRIHSIDVTRGVVMVLMAIDHVRVYAGVPPGGPRPGVFFTRWITNFVAPAFAFLSGTSAYLLGQKLGDRRALSRYLVTRGLILVVLELTVIRVAWTFNFDFGHYLLAGVIWMLGWCMVLLAALIWLPIPAIGTFGLAVIALHNVMDFVQLNEDQLAQSSLAWLWQILY
;
A
#
# COMPACT_ATOMS: atom_id res chain seq x y z
N MET A 1 -31.97 -6.67 -14.45
CA MET A 1 -30.51 -6.72 -14.27
C MET A 1 -29.96 -5.31 -14.47
N GLN A 2 -29.57 -4.61 -13.41
CA GLN A 2 -28.91 -3.30 -13.58
C GLN A 2 -27.54 -3.55 -14.21
N THR A 3 -27.39 -3.18 -15.47
CA THR A 3 -26.09 -3.13 -16.15
C THR A 3 -25.22 -2.13 -15.40
N SER A 4 -24.27 -2.66 -14.62
CA SER A 4 -23.21 -1.88 -14.02
C SER A 4 -22.48 -1.15 -15.16
N ARG A 5 -22.78 0.15 -15.35
CA ARG A 5 -22.10 1.00 -16.33
C ARG A 5 -20.63 1.07 -15.92
N ARG A 6 -19.79 0.22 -16.53
CA ARG A 6 -18.34 0.27 -16.34
C ARG A 6 -17.85 1.61 -16.87
N ILE A 7 -17.05 2.30 -16.06
CA ILE A 7 -16.49 3.58 -16.43
C ILE A 7 -15.19 3.30 -17.18
N HIS A 8 -15.25 3.34 -18.52
CA HIS A 8 -14.14 2.99 -19.39
C HIS A 8 -12.86 3.79 -19.08
N SER A 9 -12.99 5.07 -18.71
CA SER A 9 -11.85 5.91 -18.33
C SER A 9 -11.10 5.37 -17.12
N ILE A 10 -11.81 4.84 -16.10
CA ILE A 10 -11.18 4.24 -14.91
C ILE A 10 -10.42 2.98 -15.28
N ASP A 11 -10.98 2.15 -16.16
CA ASP A 11 -10.33 0.91 -16.61
C ASP A 11 -9.03 1.22 -17.38
N VAL A 12 -9.06 2.23 -18.27
CA VAL A 12 -7.86 2.69 -19.00
C VAL A 12 -6.80 3.26 -18.04
N THR A 13 -7.19 4.14 -17.12
CA THR A 13 -6.24 4.73 -16.16
C THR A 13 -5.57 3.66 -15.30
N ARG A 14 -6.33 2.65 -14.84
CA ARG A 14 -5.78 1.52 -14.09
C ARG A 14 -4.80 0.70 -14.92
N GLY A 15 -5.10 0.45 -16.19
CA GLY A 15 -4.20 -0.26 -17.11
C GLY A 15 -2.88 0.48 -17.31
N VAL A 16 -2.93 1.79 -17.58
CA VAL A 16 -1.72 2.63 -17.71
C VAL A 16 -0.89 2.60 -16.43
N VAL A 17 -1.54 2.73 -15.27
CA VAL A 17 -0.89 2.64 -13.95
C VAL A 17 -0.18 1.30 -13.75
N MET A 18 -0.81 0.18 -14.11
CA MET A 18 -0.17 -1.15 -13.99
C MET A 18 1.06 -1.28 -14.89
N VAL A 19 1.02 -0.75 -16.12
CA VAL A 19 2.16 -0.75 -17.04
C VAL A 19 3.31 0.09 -16.49
N LEU A 20 3.02 1.28 -15.96
CA LEU A 20 4.04 2.15 -15.36
C LEU A 20 4.68 1.48 -14.13
N MET A 21 3.90 0.82 -13.27
CA MET A 21 4.46 0.05 -12.15
C MET A 21 5.37 -1.08 -12.64
N ALA A 22 4.99 -1.82 -13.68
CA ALA A 22 5.83 -2.89 -14.22
C ALA A 22 7.19 -2.36 -14.71
N ILE A 23 7.23 -1.19 -15.35
CA ILE A 23 8.49 -0.53 -15.76
C ILE A 23 9.36 -0.21 -14.54
N ASP A 24 8.76 0.27 -13.44
CA ASP A 24 9.48 0.54 -12.18
C ASP A 24 10.15 -0.74 -11.64
N HIS A 25 9.43 -1.86 -11.65
CA HIS A 25 9.94 -3.15 -11.18
C HIS A 25 11.05 -3.72 -12.08
N VAL A 26 10.95 -3.58 -13.41
CA VAL A 26 12.01 -4.01 -14.33
C VAL A 26 13.32 -3.27 -14.03
N ARG A 27 13.25 -1.96 -13.74
CA ARG A 27 14.44 -1.19 -13.33
C ARG A 27 15.08 -1.78 -12.06
N VAL A 28 14.28 -2.15 -11.07
CA VAL A 28 14.77 -2.75 -9.82
C VAL A 28 15.54 -4.04 -10.10
N TYR A 29 14.99 -4.93 -10.94
CA TYR A 29 15.68 -6.17 -11.32
C TYR A 29 16.92 -5.96 -12.19
N ALA A 30 16.95 -4.89 -12.99
CA ALA A 30 18.12 -4.51 -13.76
C ALA A 30 19.25 -3.91 -12.90
N GLY A 31 19.06 -3.77 -11.58
CA GLY A 31 20.06 -3.22 -10.66
C GLY A 31 20.33 -1.72 -10.87
N VAL A 32 19.40 -1.01 -11.52
CA VAL A 32 19.58 0.42 -11.84
C VAL A 32 19.05 1.26 -10.67
N PRO A 33 19.91 2.05 -9.99
CA PRO A 33 19.48 2.84 -8.84
C PRO A 33 18.45 3.90 -9.24
N PRO A 34 17.47 4.21 -8.36
CA PRO A 34 16.52 5.29 -8.60
C PRO A 34 17.27 6.63 -8.69
N GLY A 35 16.96 7.42 -9.72
CA GLY A 35 17.63 8.72 -9.93
C GLY A 35 19.07 8.63 -10.42
N GLY A 36 19.47 7.49 -11.03
CA GLY A 36 20.80 7.33 -11.63
C GLY A 36 21.20 8.48 -12.58
N PRO A 37 22.50 8.63 -12.89
CA PRO A 37 23.08 9.83 -13.50
C PRO A 37 22.59 10.13 -14.92
N ARG A 38 21.84 9.21 -15.54
CA ARG A 38 21.27 9.38 -16.88
C ARG A 38 19.86 9.97 -16.76
N PRO A 39 19.55 11.07 -17.46
CA PRO A 39 18.22 11.69 -17.42
C PRO A 39 17.06 10.72 -17.66
N GLY A 40 17.22 9.73 -18.55
CA GLY A 40 16.19 8.73 -18.82
C GLY A 40 15.80 7.88 -17.60
N VAL A 41 16.74 7.55 -16.71
CA VAL A 41 16.46 6.78 -15.47
C VAL A 41 15.76 7.65 -14.43
N PHE A 42 16.13 8.93 -14.37
CA PHE A 42 15.41 9.90 -13.54
C PHE A 42 13.95 10.04 -13.98
N PHE A 43 13.69 10.23 -15.28
CA PHE A 43 12.32 10.38 -15.78
C PHE A 43 11.46 9.14 -15.59
N THR A 44 12.02 7.93 -15.73
CA THR A 44 11.23 6.70 -15.46
C THR A 44 10.83 6.62 -13.99
N ARG A 45 11.74 6.92 -13.05
CA ARG A 45 11.40 6.96 -11.62
C ARG A 45 10.44 8.10 -11.27
N TRP A 46 10.61 9.26 -11.88
CA TRP A 46 9.76 10.43 -11.62
C TRP A 46 8.30 10.16 -12.02
N ILE A 47 8.07 9.58 -13.19
CA ILE A 47 6.70 9.25 -13.67
C ILE A 47 6.07 8.18 -12.76
N THR A 48 6.82 7.17 -12.34
CA THR A 48 6.28 6.07 -11.54
C THR A 48 6.07 6.44 -10.07
N ASN A 49 6.76 7.46 -9.55
CA ASN A 49 6.64 7.89 -8.17
C ASN A 49 5.22 8.32 -7.78
N PHE A 50 4.47 8.91 -8.71
CA PHE A 50 3.09 9.35 -8.47
C PHE A 50 2.08 8.20 -8.49
N VAL A 51 2.46 7.05 -9.05
CA VAL A 51 1.54 5.95 -9.29
C VAL A 51 1.12 5.28 -7.98
N ALA A 52 2.05 5.02 -7.07
CA ALA A 52 1.73 4.39 -5.79
C ALA A 52 0.84 5.27 -4.88
N PRO A 53 1.13 6.56 -4.67
CA PRO A 53 0.25 7.46 -3.93
C PRO A 53 -1.15 7.59 -4.57
N ALA A 54 -1.21 7.74 -5.89
CA ALA A 54 -2.48 7.83 -6.60
C ALA A 54 -3.29 6.53 -6.45
N PHE A 55 -2.64 5.37 -6.51
CA PHE A 55 -3.29 4.08 -6.34
C PHE A 55 -3.87 3.91 -4.92
N ALA A 56 -3.11 4.28 -3.88
CA ALA A 56 -3.58 4.25 -2.51
C ALA A 56 -4.79 5.18 -2.30
N PHE A 57 -4.72 6.42 -2.83
CA PHE A 57 -5.81 7.39 -2.75
C PHE A 57 -7.09 6.92 -3.47
N LEU A 58 -6.95 6.39 -4.69
CA LEU A 58 -8.08 5.86 -5.48
C LEU A 58 -8.68 4.60 -4.85
N SER A 59 -7.86 3.77 -4.20
CA SER A 59 -8.33 2.61 -3.43
C SER A 59 -9.25 3.05 -2.27
N GLY A 60 -8.85 4.05 -1.49
CA GLY A 60 -9.68 4.63 -0.43
C GLY A 60 -10.98 5.27 -0.96
N THR A 61 -10.89 6.04 -2.06
CA THR A 61 -12.07 6.62 -2.72
C THR A 61 -13.03 5.54 -3.21
N SER A 62 -12.50 4.46 -3.78
CA SER A 62 -13.30 3.31 -4.23
C SER A 62 -14.02 2.63 -3.08
N ALA A 63 -13.36 2.50 -1.91
CA ALA A 63 -13.97 1.94 -0.71
C ALA A 63 -15.14 2.81 -0.22
N TYR A 64 -15.01 4.13 -0.26
CA TYR A 64 -16.09 5.06 0.10
C TYR A 64 -17.30 4.93 -0.84
N LEU A 65 -17.08 4.93 -2.16
CA LEU A 65 -18.14 4.77 -3.15
C LEU A 65 -18.81 3.39 -3.04
N LEU A 66 -18.04 2.34 -2.76
CA LEU A 66 -18.56 1.00 -2.52
C LEU A 66 -19.46 0.97 -1.27
N GLY A 67 -19.07 1.69 -0.21
CA GLY A 67 -19.88 1.87 0.98
C GLY A 67 -21.23 2.52 0.72
N GLN A 68 -21.26 3.60 -0.07
CA GLN A 68 -22.51 4.23 -0.49
C GLN A 68 -23.40 3.29 -1.31
N LYS A 69 -22.80 2.47 -2.18
CA LYS A 69 -23.54 1.52 -3.03
C LYS A 69 -24.12 0.34 -2.24
N LEU A 70 -23.39 -0.18 -1.25
CA LEU A 70 -23.84 -1.30 -0.42
C LEU A 70 -24.93 -0.88 0.58
N GLY A 71 -24.88 0.35 1.10
CA GLY A 71 -25.81 0.84 2.12
C GLY A 71 -25.66 0.17 3.50
N ASP A 72 -24.81 -0.85 3.62
CA ASP A 72 -24.53 -1.57 4.87
C ASP A 72 -23.04 -1.46 5.25
N ARG A 73 -22.79 -0.83 6.41
CA ARG A 73 -21.44 -0.65 6.97
C ARG A 73 -20.83 -1.98 7.40
N ARG A 74 -21.63 -2.96 7.85
CA ARG A 74 -21.12 -4.28 8.26
C ARG A 74 -20.63 -5.07 7.06
N ALA A 75 -21.39 -5.08 5.96
CA ALA A 75 -20.97 -5.66 4.70
C ALA A 75 -19.68 -5.03 4.17
N LEU A 76 -19.55 -3.70 4.24
CA LEU A 76 -18.31 -3.00 3.85
C LEU A 76 -17.12 -3.36 4.74
N SER A 77 -17.28 -3.36 6.06
CA SER A 77 -16.21 -3.72 7.01
C SER A 77 -15.70 -5.13 6.73
N ARG A 78 -16.62 -6.10 6.60
CA ARG A 78 -16.26 -7.50 6.29
C ARG A 78 -15.55 -7.62 4.95
N TYR A 79 -16.00 -6.88 3.94
CA TYR A 79 -15.33 -6.85 2.64
C TYR A 79 -13.89 -6.34 2.74
N LEU A 80 -13.67 -5.23 3.43
CA LEU A 80 -12.36 -4.62 3.63
C LEU A 80 -11.41 -5.53 4.42
N VAL A 81 -11.86 -6.12 5.53
CA VAL A 81 -11.04 -7.05 6.33
C VAL A 81 -10.67 -8.28 5.51
N THR A 82 -11.65 -8.91 4.85
CA THR A 82 -11.41 -10.16 4.10
C THR A 82 -10.43 -9.91 2.95
N ARG A 83 -10.64 -8.84 2.17
CA ARG A 83 -9.75 -8.49 1.05
C ARG A 83 -8.38 -8.03 1.54
N GLY A 84 -8.32 -7.21 2.59
CA GLY A 84 -7.08 -6.73 3.18
C GLY A 84 -6.20 -7.87 3.69
N LEU A 85 -6.77 -8.81 4.45
CA LEU A 85 -6.05 -9.98 4.94
C LEU A 85 -5.58 -10.89 3.79
N ILE A 86 -6.38 -11.06 2.74
CA ILE A 86 -5.94 -11.79 1.54
C ILE A 86 -4.72 -11.13 0.91
N LEU A 87 -4.69 -9.79 0.81
CA LEU A 87 -3.53 -9.06 0.26
C LEU A 87 -2.29 -9.22 1.13
N VAL A 88 -2.43 -9.15 2.46
CA VAL A 88 -1.32 -9.39 3.41
C VAL A 88 -0.76 -10.80 3.24
N VAL A 89 -1.62 -11.81 3.22
CA VAL A 89 -1.20 -13.20 3.02
C VAL A 89 -0.54 -13.39 1.65
N LEU A 90 -1.11 -12.80 0.59
CA LEU A 90 -0.57 -12.87 -0.77
C LEU A 90 0.84 -12.26 -0.84
N GLU A 91 1.07 -11.13 -0.16
CA GLU A 91 2.39 -10.52 -0.12
C GLU A 91 3.40 -11.44 0.56
N LEU A 92 3.09 -11.89 1.77
CA LEU A 92 4.02 -12.66 2.60
C LEU A 92 4.33 -14.05 2.02
N THR A 93 3.51 -14.53 1.10
CA THR A 93 3.66 -15.86 0.47
C THR A 93 4.10 -15.74 -0.99
N VAL A 94 3.16 -15.49 -1.90
CA VAL A 94 3.36 -15.59 -3.35
C VAL A 94 4.24 -14.46 -3.87
N ILE A 95 3.95 -13.21 -3.49
CA ILE A 95 4.71 -12.06 -4.02
C ILE A 95 6.12 -12.07 -3.48
N ARG A 96 6.31 -12.40 -2.20
CA ARG A 96 7.64 -12.59 -1.61
C ARG A 96 8.48 -13.56 -2.42
N VAL A 97 7.97 -14.78 -2.64
CA VAL A 97 8.69 -15.82 -3.40
C VAL A 97 8.92 -15.38 -4.85
N ALA A 98 7.93 -14.72 -5.47
CA ALA A 98 8.06 -14.20 -6.82
C ALA A 98 9.09 -13.05 -6.93
N TRP A 99 9.38 -12.35 -5.83
CA TRP A 99 10.32 -11.24 -5.79
C TRP A 99 11.76 -11.66 -5.49
N THR A 100 11.93 -12.55 -4.51
CA THR A 100 13.26 -13.02 -4.08
C THR A 100 13.73 -14.27 -4.83
N PHE A 101 12.83 -14.97 -5.53
CA PHE A 101 13.05 -16.30 -6.11
C PHE A 101 13.64 -17.30 -5.09
N ASN A 102 13.34 -17.10 -3.79
CA ASN A 102 13.93 -17.85 -2.69
C ASN A 102 12.89 -18.14 -1.59
N PHE A 103 12.97 -19.33 -0.99
CA PHE A 103 12.12 -19.81 0.10
C PHE A 103 12.71 -19.63 1.50
N ASP A 104 13.87 -18.99 1.65
CA ASP A 104 14.43 -18.64 2.95
C ASP A 104 13.59 -17.53 3.57
N PHE A 105 12.88 -17.81 4.68
CA PHE A 105 12.03 -16.87 5.42
C PHE A 105 12.74 -16.15 6.57
N GLY A 106 14.03 -16.44 6.82
CA GLY A 106 14.75 -15.95 7.99
C GLY A 106 15.31 -14.54 7.90
N HIS A 107 15.60 -14.04 6.68
CA HIS A 107 16.43 -12.85 6.50
C HIS A 107 15.81 -11.72 5.66
N TYR A 108 14.59 -11.89 5.12
CA TYR A 108 14.03 -10.92 4.17
C TYR A 108 12.51 -10.79 4.31
N LEU A 109 12.06 -9.73 4.98
CA LEU A 109 10.67 -9.29 5.02
C LEU A 109 10.58 -7.97 4.25
N LEU A 110 10.52 -8.06 2.92
CA LEU A 110 10.21 -6.88 2.13
C LEU A 110 8.69 -6.75 2.05
N ALA A 111 8.16 -5.93 2.94
CA ALA A 111 6.77 -5.53 2.93
C ALA A 111 6.57 -4.46 1.86
N GLY A 112 6.06 -4.85 0.69
CA GLY A 112 5.83 -3.93 -0.41
C GLY A 112 4.51 -3.16 -0.30
N VAL A 113 4.14 -2.51 -1.40
CA VAL A 113 2.94 -1.66 -1.47
C VAL A 113 1.66 -2.47 -1.22
N ILE A 114 1.61 -3.74 -1.61
CA ILE A 114 0.44 -4.60 -1.42
C ILE A 114 0.20 -4.89 0.07
N TRP A 115 1.27 -5.11 0.83
CA TRP A 115 1.20 -5.29 2.27
C TRP A 115 0.67 -4.03 2.97
N MET A 116 1.23 -2.87 2.64
CA MET A 116 0.76 -1.57 3.15
C MET A 116 -0.74 -1.38 2.88
N LEU A 117 -1.18 -1.64 1.64
CA LEU A 117 -2.58 -1.51 1.25
C LEU A 117 -3.50 -2.50 1.99
N GLY A 118 -3.01 -3.72 2.23
CA GLY A 118 -3.73 -4.73 3.00
C GLY A 118 -4.06 -4.25 4.42
N TRP A 119 -3.05 -3.72 5.13
CA TRP A 119 -3.26 -3.13 6.45
C TRP A 119 -4.09 -1.86 6.42
N CYS A 120 -3.90 -0.98 5.43
CA CYS A 120 -4.77 0.18 5.26
C CYS A 120 -6.24 -0.22 5.11
N MET A 121 -6.56 -1.30 4.38
CA MET A 121 -7.93 -1.80 4.27
C MET A 121 -8.47 -2.34 5.60
N VAL A 122 -7.65 -3.09 6.35
CA VAL A 122 -8.03 -3.61 7.68
C VAL A 122 -8.27 -2.46 8.66
N LEU A 123 -7.39 -1.47 8.70
CA LEU A 123 -7.56 -0.26 9.52
C LEU A 123 -8.81 0.52 9.10
N LEU A 124 -9.02 0.70 7.79
CA LEU A 124 -10.20 1.37 7.27
C LEU A 124 -11.48 0.65 7.71
N ALA A 125 -11.47 -0.68 7.76
CA ALA A 125 -12.62 -1.47 8.21
C ALA A 125 -13.04 -1.21 9.67
N ALA A 126 -12.11 -0.74 10.51
CA ALA A 126 -12.39 -0.24 11.85
C ALA A 126 -12.80 1.24 11.81
N LEU A 127 -12.11 2.07 11.02
CA LEU A 127 -12.38 3.51 10.91
C LEU A 127 -13.76 3.82 10.31
N ILE A 128 -14.34 2.97 9.47
CA ILE A 128 -15.68 3.22 8.88
C ILE A 128 -16.81 3.28 9.92
N TRP A 129 -16.56 2.80 11.14
CA TRP A 129 -17.52 2.88 12.24
C TRP A 129 -17.54 4.26 12.90
N LEU A 130 -16.50 5.08 12.69
CA LEU A 130 -16.41 6.44 13.21
C LEU A 130 -17.18 7.44 12.33
N PRO A 131 -17.60 8.58 12.91
CA PRO A 131 -18.20 9.65 12.13
C PRO A 131 -17.16 10.28 11.17
N ILE A 132 -17.61 10.74 10.00
CA ILE A 132 -16.78 11.39 8.96
C ILE A 132 -15.81 12.45 9.52
N PRO A 133 -16.21 13.38 10.42
CA PRO A 133 -15.27 14.35 10.98
C PRO A 133 -14.09 13.67 11.69
N ALA A 134 -14.30 12.58 12.42
CA ALA A 134 -13.23 11.88 13.12
C ALA A 134 -12.25 11.19 12.16
N ILE A 135 -12.75 10.66 11.03
CA ILE A 135 -11.92 10.09 9.97
C ILE A 135 -11.07 11.21 9.33
N GLY A 136 -11.68 12.36 9.05
CA GLY A 136 -10.99 13.53 8.49
C GLY A 136 -9.91 14.07 9.42
N THR A 137 -10.21 14.21 10.71
CA THR A 137 -9.22 14.65 11.71
C THR A 137 -8.10 13.63 11.87
N PHE A 138 -8.40 12.32 11.82
CA PHE A 138 -7.38 11.28 11.86
C PHE A 138 -6.42 11.39 10.66
N GLY A 139 -6.95 11.54 9.43
CA GLY A 139 -6.12 11.72 8.24
C GLY A 139 -5.26 13.00 8.31
N LEU A 140 -5.83 14.10 8.78
CA LEU A 140 -5.10 15.37 8.96
C LEU A 140 -4.00 15.24 10.02
N ALA A 141 -4.29 14.54 11.12
CA ALA A 141 -3.31 14.26 12.17
C ALA A 141 -2.16 13.40 11.64
N VAL A 142 -2.43 12.36 10.85
CA VAL A 142 -1.38 11.55 10.20
C VAL A 142 -0.50 12.43 9.30
N ILE A 143 -1.08 13.32 8.49
CA ILE A 143 -0.30 14.23 7.64
C ILE A 143 0.49 15.26 8.47
N ALA A 144 -0.06 15.77 9.57
CA ALA A 144 0.65 16.75 10.40
C ALA A 144 1.77 16.09 11.22
N LEU A 145 1.56 14.86 11.68
CA LEU A 145 2.48 14.15 12.58
C LEU A 145 3.42 13.18 11.87
N HIS A 146 3.31 12.94 10.55
CA HIS A 146 4.16 11.93 9.87
C HIS A 146 5.67 12.21 10.05
N ASN A 147 6.08 13.47 10.00
CA ASN A 147 7.49 13.87 10.18
C ASN A 147 7.93 13.94 11.65
N VAL A 148 7.02 13.74 12.61
CA VAL A 148 7.39 13.72 14.03
C VAL A 148 8.26 12.50 14.34
N MET A 149 8.03 11.39 13.64
CA MET A 149 8.84 10.18 13.76
C MET A 149 10.28 10.37 13.31
N ASP A 150 10.57 11.33 12.41
CA ASP A 150 11.94 11.62 11.96
C ASP A 150 12.82 12.22 13.07
N PHE A 151 12.20 12.86 14.08
CA PHE A 151 12.91 13.39 15.23
C PHE A 151 13.23 12.32 16.28
N VAL A 152 12.57 11.16 16.21
CA VAL A 152 12.87 10.00 17.05
C VAL A 152 13.84 9.13 16.27
N GLN A 153 15.13 9.49 16.29
CA GLN A 153 16.20 8.60 15.80
C GLN A 153 16.26 7.36 16.70
N LEU A 154 15.45 6.36 16.36
CA LEU A 154 15.53 5.03 16.94
C LEU A 154 16.84 4.43 16.44
N ASN A 155 17.82 4.24 17.34
CA ASN A 155 19.02 3.48 17.02
C ASN A 155 18.60 2.07 16.57
N GLU A 156 18.69 1.80 15.27
CA GLU A 156 18.32 0.52 14.65
C GLU A 156 18.99 -0.66 15.37
N ASP A 157 20.23 -0.46 15.85
CA ASP A 157 21.03 -1.43 16.60
C ASP A 157 20.42 -1.82 17.96
N GLN A 158 19.73 -0.89 18.65
CA GLN A 158 19.07 -1.18 19.93
C GLN A 158 17.69 -1.83 19.73
N LEU A 159 16.99 -1.53 18.63
CA LEU A 159 15.69 -2.14 18.31
C LEU A 159 15.84 -3.60 17.87
N ALA A 160 16.88 -3.91 17.10
CA ALA A 160 17.19 -5.26 16.64
C ALA A 160 17.55 -6.23 17.79
N GLN A 161 18.07 -5.71 18.91
CA GLN A 161 18.36 -6.48 20.12
C GLN A 161 17.18 -6.56 21.10
N SER A 162 16.11 -5.80 20.86
CA SER A 162 14.92 -5.85 21.71
C SER A 162 14.10 -7.12 21.45
N SER A 163 13.41 -7.62 22.47
CA SER A 163 12.46 -8.74 22.34
C SER A 163 11.27 -8.44 21.39
N LEU A 164 11.15 -7.19 20.93
CA LEU A 164 10.14 -6.71 19.99
C LEU A 164 10.69 -6.56 18.56
N ALA A 165 11.93 -6.97 18.28
CA ALA A 165 12.53 -6.89 16.94
C ALA A 165 11.66 -7.55 15.86
N TRP A 166 11.01 -8.68 16.18
CA TRP A 166 10.08 -9.37 15.27
C TRP A 166 8.83 -8.55 14.93
N LEU A 167 8.35 -7.72 15.86
CA LEU A 167 7.21 -6.83 15.68
C LEU A 167 7.58 -5.65 14.77
N TRP A 168 8.81 -5.16 14.91
CA TRP A 168 9.35 -4.09 14.07
C TRP A 168 9.58 -4.56 12.63
N GLN A 169 10.07 -5.78 12.41
CA GLN A 169 10.18 -6.37 11.06
C GLN A 169 8.83 -6.56 10.36
N ILE A 170 7.73 -6.63 11.13
CA ILE A 170 6.39 -6.67 10.57
C ILE A 170 5.88 -5.25 10.29
N LEU A 171 6.22 -4.27 11.13
CA LEU A 171 5.71 -2.89 11.02
C LEU A 171 6.52 -1.98 10.08
N TYR A 172 7.80 -2.31 9.85
CA TYR A 172 8.79 -1.55 9.09
C TYR A 172 9.56 -2.49 8.14
#